data_AF-A0A9D7B8Q6-F1
#
_entry.id   AF-A0A9D7B8Q6-F1
#
_cell.length_a   1.000
_cell.length_b   1.000
_cell.length_c   1.000
_cell.angle_alpha   90.00
_cell.angle_beta   90.00
_cell.angle_gamma   90.00
#
_symmetry.space_group_name_H-M   'P 1'
#
loop_
_entity.id
_entity.type
_entity.pdbx_description
1 polymer ?
#
loop_
_entity_poly.entity_id
_entity_poly.type
_entity_poly.pdbx_seq_one_letter_code
_entity_poly.pdbx_strand_id
1 'polypeptide(L)'
;MRNLIRSIACCVVLFAICRCTAQDVSASAGASFQNASYGIGFTIGEPVIATHAQAGAVLTQGFHQPDDDFTTVVAEVMNPNAQVIAYPNPARDEVTVQVRGIDGPIVIELFDAAGRTVKERYAFSRSTTLNATSLASGSYHARITTDGTYLTTVQLSITR
;
A
#
# COMPACT_ATOMS: atom_id res chain seq x y z
N MET A 1 -21.78 50.00 25.27
CA MET A 1 -20.38 49.57 25.52
C MET A 1 -20.21 48.63 26.72
N ARG A 2 -20.77 48.93 27.90
CA ARG A 2 -20.56 48.14 29.13
C ARG A 2 -21.06 46.68 29.06
N ASN A 3 -22.14 46.40 28.32
CA ASN A 3 -22.68 45.05 28.13
C ASN A 3 -21.87 44.22 27.13
N LEU A 4 -21.25 44.87 26.14
CA LEU A 4 -20.37 44.22 25.16
C LEU A 4 -19.07 43.73 25.83
N ILE A 5 -18.49 44.55 26.72
CA ILE A 5 -17.30 44.19 27.49
C ILE A 5 -17.58 42.99 28.41
N ARG A 6 -18.78 42.92 29.01
CA ARG A 6 -19.18 41.78 29.86
C ARG A 6 -19.36 40.48 29.06
N SER A 7 -19.95 40.53 27.86
CA SER A 7 -20.05 39.35 27.00
C SER A 7 -18.69 38.87 26.51
N ILE A 8 -17.78 39.77 26.14
CA ILE A 8 -16.42 39.40 25.73
C ILE A 8 -15.66 38.76 26.89
N ALA A 9 -15.74 39.33 28.10
CA ALA A 9 -15.12 38.75 29.29
C ALA A 9 -15.68 37.34 29.59
N CYS A 10 -16.98 37.13 29.43
CA CYS A 10 -17.61 35.82 29.61
C CYS A 10 -17.12 34.79 28.57
N CYS A 11 -17.06 35.17 27.29
CA CYS A 11 -16.55 34.30 26.23
C CYS A 11 -15.08 33.92 26.43
N VAL A 12 -14.24 34.85 26.90
CA VAL A 12 -12.83 34.58 27.20
C VAL A 12 -12.69 33.59 28.37
N VAL A 13 -13.51 33.71 29.41
CA VAL A 13 -13.52 32.77 30.54
C VAL A 13 -14.00 31.38 30.12
N LEU A 14 -15.02 31.30 29.26
CA LEU A 14 -15.54 30.04 28.71
C LEU A 14 -14.52 29.33 27.82
N PHE A 15 -13.73 30.06 27.03
CA PHE A 15 -12.69 29.47 26.20
C PHE A 15 -11.49 28.98 27.03
N ALA A 16 -11.18 29.65 28.14
CA ALA A 16 -10.06 29.28 29.01
C ALA A 16 -10.28 28.00 29.83
N ILE A 17 -11.54 27.57 30.03
CA ILE A 17 -11.88 26.33 30.74
C ILE A 17 -12.11 25.13 29.81
N CYS A 18 -12.17 25.34 28.49
CA CYS A 18 -12.30 24.25 27.52
C CYS A 18 -10.91 23.59 27.33
N ARG A 19 -10.72 22.39 27.87
CA ARG A 19 -9.54 21.57 27.60
C ARG A 19 -9.91 20.50 26.58
N CYS A 20 -9.30 20.56 25.40
CA CYS A 20 -9.30 19.46 24.44
C CYS A 20 -8.22 18.46 24.88
N THR A 21 -8.61 17.28 25.36
CA THR A 21 -7.69 16.15 25.45
C THR A 21 -7.50 15.62 24.03
N ALA A 22 -6.29 15.72 23.51
CA ALA A 22 -5.92 15.07 22.27
C ALA A 22 -5.31 13.70 22.60
N GLN A 23 -5.76 12.67 21.88
CA GLN A 23 -5.28 11.28 21.91
C GLN A 23 -5.75 10.47 23.14
N ASP A 24 -6.83 9.71 22.95
CA ASP A 24 -7.18 8.58 23.82
C ASP A 24 -6.71 7.28 23.16
N VAL A 25 -6.03 6.43 23.93
CA VAL A 25 -5.58 5.10 23.52
C VAL A 25 -6.18 4.04 24.44
N SER A 26 -6.89 3.08 23.86
CA SER A 26 -7.30 1.85 24.55
C SER A 26 -6.17 0.83 24.45
N ALA A 27 -5.34 0.76 25.48
CA ALA A 27 -4.20 -0.18 25.57
C ALA A 27 -4.38 -1.16 26.74
N SER A 28 -3.82 -2.36 26.62
CA SER A 28 -3.87 -3.38 27.68
C SER A 28 -3.00 -3.02 28.89
N ALA A 29 -1.96 -2.20 28.71
CA ALA A 29 -1.21 -1.53 29.78
C ALA A 29 -0.53 -0.26 29.26
N GLY A 30 0.02 0.58 30.14
CA GLY A 30 0.79 1.77 29.77
C GLY A 30 1.11 2.64 30.98
N ALA A 31 2.15 3.47 30.87
CA ALA A 31 2.48 4.46 31.90
C ALA A 31 3.16 5.69 31.28
N SER A 32 3.08 6.81 31.99
CA SER A 32 3.84 8.01 31.68
C SER A 32 4.71 8.40 32.87
N PHE A 33 5.98 8.71 32.59
CA PHE A 33 6.95 9.19 33.55
C PHE A 33 7.47 10.54 33.07
N GLN A 34 7.54 11.52 33.95
CA GLN A 34 8.02 12.86 33.62
C GLN A 34 9.02 13.33 34.67
N ASN A 35 10.07 14.00 34.21
CA ASN A 35 10.98 14.81 34.99
C ASN A 35 11.12 16.20 34.30
N ALA A 36 11.80 17.15 34.93
CA ALA A 36 11.95 18.54 34.51
C ALA A 36 12.49 18.73 33.08
N SER A 37 13.19 17.75 32.51
CA SER A 37 13.75 17.83 31.15
C SER A 37 13.18 16.82 30.15
N TYR A 38 12.54 15.75 30.62
CA TYR A 38 12.10 14.66 29.73
C TYR A 38 10.80 14.04 30.22
N GLY A 39 9.89 13.77 29.27
CA GLY A 39 8.72 12.94 29.47
C GLY A 39 8.82 11.69 28.60
N ILE A 40 8.52 10.53 29.18
CA ILE A 40 8.44 9.26 28.46
C ILE A 40 7.06 8.68 28.74
N GLY A 41 6.30 8.43 27.68
CA GLY A 41 5.04 7.69 27.73
C GLY A 41 5.18 6.41 26.92
N PHE A 42 4.66 5.30 27.44
CA PHE A 42 4.52 4.06 26.69
C PHE A 42 3.14 3.45 26.89
N THR A 43 2.68 2.74 25.87
CA THR A 43 1.43 1.99 25.86
C THR A 43 1.72 0.60 25.29
N ILE A 44 1.25 -0.43 25.98
CA ILE A 44 1.30 -1.84 25.55
C ILE A 44 -0.09 -2.19 25.03
N GLY A 45 -0.22 -2.38 23.71
CA GLY A 45 -1.44 -2.88 23.05
C GLY A 45 -1.65 -4.39 23.25
N GLU A 46 -2.66 -4.95 22.57
CA GLU A 46 -3.07 -6.37 22.60
C GLU A 46 -1.90 -7.35 22.79
N PRO A 47 -1.76 -8.00 23.97
CA PRO A 47 -0.68 -8.95 24.23
C PRO A 47 -0.93 -10.33 23.57
N VAL A 48 -2.11 -10.53 22.99
CA VAL A 48 -2.51 -11.78 22.33
C VAL A 48 -2.61 -11.51 20.84
N ILE A 49 -1.54 -11.83 20.11
CA ILE A 49 -1.59 -11.95 18.65
C ILE A 49 -1.78 -13.44 18.32
N ALA A 50 -2.85 -13.77 17.60
CA ALA A 50 -3.05 -15.10 17.05
C ALA A 50 -2.65 -15.10 15.57
N THR A 51 -1.85 -16.08 15.17
CA THR A 51 -1.64 -16.41 13.75
C THR A 51 -2.42 -17.68 13.45
N HIS A 52 -3.44 -17.55 12.61
CA HIS A 52 -4.19 -18.69 12.11
C HIS A 52 -3.75 -18.96 10.67
N ALA A 53 -3.16 -20.13 10.43
CA ALA A 53 -2.76 -20.57 9.10
C ALA A 53 -3.64 -21.74 8.65
N GLN A 54 -4.29 -21.59 7.50
CA GLN A 54 -4.95 -22.65 6.74
C GLN A 54 -4.33 -22.70 5.33
N ALA A 55 -4.43 -23.83 4.64
CA ALA A 55 -3.93 -23.96 3.27
C ALA A 55 -4.51 -22.84 2.37
N GLY A 56 -3.66 -21.87 2.00
CA GLY A 56 -4.01 -20.74 1.14
C GLY A 56 -4.38 -19.44 1.85
N ALA A 57 -4.44 -19.39 3.18
CA ALA A 57 -4.75 -18.16 3.91
C ALA A 57 -4.05 -18.10 5.27
N VAL A 58 -3.37 -16.98 5.54
CA VAL A 58 -2.78 -16.68 6.85
C VAL A 58 -3.46 -15.42 7.38
N LEU A 59 -4.07 -15.52 8.56
CA LEU A 59 -4.66 -14.39 9.27
C LEU A 59 -3.77 -14.05 10.45
N THR A 60 -3.09 -12.90 10.38
CA THR A 60 -2.26 -12.36 11.45
C THR A 60 -3.00 -11.22 12.16
N GLN A 61 -3.04 -11.24 13.49
CA GLN A 61 -3.49 -10.11 14.31
C GLN A 61 -2.29 -9.33 14.85
N GLY A 62 -2.45 -8.03 15.10
CA GLY A 62 -1.41 -7.13 15.63
C GLY A 62 -0.83 -6.15 14.60
N PHE A 63 -0.07 -5.16 15.09
CA PHE A 63 0.51 -4.07 14.27
C PHE A 63 1.79 -4.46 13.52
N HIS A 64 2.52 -5.46 14.01
CA HIS A 64 3.65 -6.03 13.28
C HIS A 64 3.14 -7.22 12.47
N GLN A 65 2.75 -6.94 11.22
CA GLN A 65 2.55 -7.97 10.22
C GLN A 65 3.91 -8.32 9.62
N PRO A 66 4.23 -9.61 9.43
CA PRO A 66 5.44 -10.00 8.69
C PRO A 66 5.38 -9.36 7.30
N ASP A 67 6.54 -8.92 6.80
CA ASP A 67 6.62 -8.39 5.44
C ASP A 67 6.06 -9.46 4.48
N ASP A 68 5.05 -9.09 3.69
CA ASP A 68 4.51 -9.93 2.62
C ASP A 68 5.64 -10.13 1.60
N ASP A 69 6.37 -11.22 1.78
CA ASP A 69 7.44 -11.66 0.88
C ASP A 69 6.78 -12.12 -0.43
N PHE A 70 6.51 -11.14 -1.30
CA PHE A 70 6.02 -11.27 -2.66
C PHE A 70 4.55 -11.68 -2.84
N THR A 71 3.67 -10.70 -2.99
CA THR A 71 2.31 -10.95 -3.48
C THR A 71 2.31 -11.24 -4.99
N THR A 72 1.45 -12.16 -5.42
CA THR A 72 1.16 -12.37 -6.84
C THR A 72 -0.02 -11.48 -7.20
N VAL A 73 0.15 -10.55 -8.14
CA VAL A 73 -0.98 -9.77 -8.65
C VAL A 73 -1.64 -10.54 -9.79
N VAL A 74 -2.89 -10.92 -9.57
CA VAL A 74 -3.77 -11.45 -10.61
C VAL A 74 -4.66 -10.31 -11.06
N ALA A 75 -4.48 -9.86 -12.30
CA ALA A 75 -5.30 -8.81 -12.87
C ALA A 75 -6.52 -9.41 -13.56
N GLU A 76 -7.69 -8.84 -13.27
CA GLU A 76 -8.90 -9.13 -14.03
C GLU A 76 -8.72 -8.62 -15.46
N VAL A 77 -9.06 -9.48 -16.42
CA VAL A 77 -9.01 -9.18 -17.85
C VAL A 77 -10.45 -9.10 -18.33
N MET A 78 -10.75 -8.14 -19.22
CA MET A 78 -12.10 -8.01 -19.78
C MET A 78 -12.55 -9.26 -20.55
N ASN A 79 -11.61 -10.09 -21.01
CA ASN A 79 -11.89 -11.39 -21.60
C ASN A 79 -11.95 -12.45 -20.48
N PRO A 80 -13.10 -13.11 -20.25
CA PRO A 80 -13.27 -14.08 -19.16
C PRO A 80 -12.41 -15.33 -19.30
N ASN A 81 -11.86 -15.62 -20.49
CA ASN A 81 -10.95 -16.74 -20.71
C ASN A 81 -9.48 -16.37 -20.51
N ALA A 82 -9.18 -15.09 -20.30
CA ALA A 82 -7.82 -14.59 -20.21
C ALA A 82 -7.46 -14.24 -18.77
N GLN A 83 -6.22 -14.55 -18.39
CA GLN A 83 -5.70 -14.20 -17.07
C GLN A 83 -4.31 -13.62 -17.22
N VAL A 84 -4.07 -12.45 -16.62
CA VAL A 84 -2.74 -11.87 -16.50
C VAL A 84 -2.29 -11.93 -15.05
N ILE A 85 -1.10 -12.49 -14.85
CA ILE A 85 -0.49 -12.69 -13.54
C ILE A 85 0.88 -12.01 -13.57
N ALA A 86 1.17 -11.16 -12.58
CA ALA A 86 2.48 -10.53 -12.43
C ALA A 86 3.07 -10.86 -11.05
N TYR A 87 4.30 -11.38 -11.04
CA TYR A 87 5.01 -11.75 -9.82
C TYR A 87 6.54 -11.69 -10.02
N PRO A 88 7.32 -11.45 -8.96
CA PRO A 88 6.86 -10.97 -7.66
C PRO A 88 6.30 -9.54 -7.74
N ASN A 89 5.39 -9.18 -6.84
CA ASN A 89 4.99 -7.79 -6.61
C ASN A 89 4.78 -7.56 -5.10
N PRO A 90 5.54 -6.69 -4.42
CA PRO A 90 6.57 -5.80 -4.94
C PRO A 90 7.78 -6.54 -5.55
N ALA A 91 8.32 -6.01 -6.64
CA ALA A 91 9.52 -6.54 -7.30
C ALA A 91 10.77 -5.73 -6.90
N ARG A 92 11.93 -6.40 -6.83
CA ARG A 92 13.24 -5.76 -6.64
C ARG A 92 14.02 -5.70 -7.95
N ASP A 93 14.41 -6.86 -8.45
CA ASP A 93 15.31 -6.96 -9.61
C ASP A 93 14.59 -7.32 -10.91
N GLU A 94 13.52 -8.09 -10.81
CA GLU A 94 12.75 -8.55 -11.95
C GLU A 94 11.29 -8.79 -11.60
N VAL A 95 10.44 -8.70 -12.62
CA VAL A 95 9.02 -9.04 -12.56
C VAL A 95 8.69 -9.91 -13.77
N THR A 96 8.03 -11.03 -13.52
CA THR A 96 7.52 -11.93 -14.55
C THR A 96 6.04 -11.66 -14.76
N VAL A 97 5.68 -11.42 -16.01
CA VAL A 97 4.29 -11.28 -16.46
C VAL A 97 3.90 -12.52 -17.24
N GLN A 98 2.89 -13.22 -16.76
CA GLN A 98 2.32 -14.41 -17.38
C GLN A 98 0.91 -14.11 -17.88
N VAL A 99 0.66 -14.44 -19.15
CA VAL A 99 -0.65 -14.32 -19.80
C VAL A 99 -1.14 -15.72 -20.15
N ARG A 100 -2.33 -16.08 -19.69
CA ARG A 100 -2.97 -17.39 -19.95
C ARG A 100 -4.26 -17.20 -20.73
N GLY A 101 -4.63 -18.21 -21.51
CA GLY A 101 -5.91 -18.27 -22.23
C GLY A 101 -6.01 -17.40 -23.49
N ILE A 102 -4.91 -16.76 -23.88
CA ILE A 102 -4.76 -16.06 -25.16
C ILE A 102 -3.43 -16.48 -25.80
N ASP A 103 -3.46 -16.67 -27.11
CA ASP A 103 -2.29 -16.85 -27.96
C ASP A 103 -2.10 -15.63 -28.84
N GLY A 104 -0.84 -15.22 -29.03
CA GLY A 104 -0.50 -14.07 -29.87
C GLY A 104 0.76 -13.34 -29.38
N PRO A 105 1.27 -12.40 -30.18
CA PRO A 105 2.31 -11.48 -29.74
C PRO A 105 1.77 -10.58 -28.63
N ILE A 106 2.48 -10.56 -27.50
CA ILE A 106 2.18 -9.75 -26.33
C ILE A 106 3.13 -8.55 -26.33
N VAL A 107 2.57 -7.36 -26.12
CA VAL A 107 3.35 -6.14 -25.87
C VAL A 107 3.09 -5.68 -24.45
N ILE A 108 4.17 -5.51 -23.69
CA ILE A 108 4.13 -5.00 -22.32
C ILE A 108 4.81 -3.63 -22.29
N GLU A 109 4.03 -2.60 -21.98
CA GLU A 109 4.50 -1.23 -21.82
C GLU A 109 4.43 -0.85 -20.34
N LEU A 110 5.54 -0.37 -19.78
CA LEU A 110 5.62 0.05 -18.39
C LEU A 110 5.63 1.57 -18.31
N PHE A 111 4.69 2.12 -17.54
CA PHE A 111 4.54 3.55 -17.29
C PHE A 111 4.94 3.91 -15.87
N ASP A 112 5.64 5.03 -15.69
CA ASP A 112 5.86 5.61 -14.37
C ASP A 112 4.62 6.38 -13.86
N ALA A 113 4.70 6.92 -12.63
CA ALA A 113 3.63 7.71 -12.04
C ALA A 113 3.28 9.00 -12.81
N ALA A 114 4.17 9.48 -13.70
CA ALA A 114 3.91 10.61 -14.57
C ALA A 114 3.31 10.20 -15.93
N GLY A 115 3.06 8.90 -16.15
CA GLY A 115 2.53 8.34 -17.39
C GLY A 115 3.56 8.22 -18.51
N ARG A 116 4.86 8.33 -18.20
CA ARG A 116 5.92 8.19 -19.21
C ARG A 116 6.25 6.70 -19.39
N THR A 117 6.38 6.25 -20.64
CA THR A 117 6.86 4.91 -20.95
C THR A 117 8.33 4.78 -20.53
N VAL A 118 8.60 3.98 -19.52
CA VAL A 118 9.96 3.72 -19.01
C VAL A 118 10.56 2.44 -19.56
N LYS A 119 9.71 1.50 -20.00
CA LYS A 119 10.15 0.24 -20.61
C LYS A 119 9.07 -0.32 -21.53
N GLU A 120 9.51 -1.00 -22.58
CA GLU A 120 8.64 -1.69 -23.52
C GLU A 120 9.25 -3.05 -23.87
N ARG A 121 8.41 -4.08 -23.95
CA ARG A 121 8.84 -5.44 -24.27
C ARG A 121 7.85 -6.12 -25.18
N TYR A 122 8.36 -6.59 -26.31
CA TYR A 122 7.67 -7.49 -27.24
C TYR A 122 8.02 -8.92 -26.88
N ALA A 123 7.01 -9.78 -26.76
CA ALA A 123 7.19 -11.19 -26.48
C ALA A 123 6.18 -12.04 -27.25
N PHE A 124 6.63 -13.19 -27.71
CA PHE A 124 5.77 -14.24 -28.28
C PHE A 124 5.45 -15.33 -27.26
N SER A 125 6.08 -15.28 -26.08
CA SER A 125 5.87 -16.25 -25.01
C SER A 125 4.78 -15.78 -24.05
N ARG A 126 3.95 -16.74 -23.62
CA ARG A 126 2.94 -16.55 -22.57
C ARG A 126 3.53 -16.18 -21.20
N SER A 127 4.84 -16.24 -21.02
CA SER A 127 5.56 -15.83 -19.82
C SER A 127 6.76 -14.98 -20.23
N THR A 128 6.87 -13.77 -19.68
CA THR A 128 7.92 -12.81 -20.01
C THR A 128 8.45 -12.14 -18.75
N THR A 129 9.77 -12.22 -18.56
CA THR A 129 10.45 -11.56 -17.44
C THR A 129 10.99 -10.19 -17.88
N LEU A 130 10.70 -9.18 -17.08
CA LEU A 130 11.12 -7.80 -17.23
C LEU A 130 12.15 -7.48 -16.15
N ASN A 131 13.33 -7.02 -16.57
CA ASN A 131 14.32 -6.51 -15.62
C ASN A 131 13.84 -5.16 -15.01
N ALA A 132 13.82 -5.08 -13.69
CA ALA A 132 13.44 -3.91 -12.91
C ALA A 132 14.66 -3.22 -12.24
N THR A 133 15.87 -3.79 -12.35
CA THR A 133 17.09 -3.27 -11.70
C THR A 133 17.40 -1.82 -12.04
N SER A 134 17.04 -1.33 -13.23
CA SER A 134 17.25 0.07 -13.63
C SER A 134 16.13 1.02 -13.19
N LEU A 135 15.04 0.53 -12.62
CA LEU A 135 13.90 1.33 -12.19
C LEU A 135 14.11 1.86 -10.77
N ALA A 136 13.58 3.05 -10.49
CA ALA A 136 13.56 3.60 -9.13
C ALA A 136 12.42 2.98 -8.33
N SER A 137 12.56 2.92 -7.00
CA SER A 137 11.49 2.47 -6.11
C SER A 137 10.25 3.36 -6.28
N GLY A 138 9.08 2.76 -6.42
CA GLY A 138 7.85 3.46 -6.72
C GLY A 138 6.80 2.58 -7.39
N SER A 139 5.69 3.20 -7.78
CA SER A 139 4.60 2.50 -8.47
C SER A 139 4.66 2.74 -9.98
N TYR A 140 4.41 1.67 -10.72
CA TYR A 140 4.41 1.62 -12.17
C TYR A 140 3.14 0.92 -12.66
N HIS A 141 2.71 1.24 -13.88
CA HIS A 141 1.58 0.58 -14.54
C HIS A 141 2.08 -0.18 -15.75
N ALA A 142 1.92 -1.50 -15.75
CA ALA A 142 2.21 -2.35 -16.90
C ALA A 142 0.93 -2.52 -17.72
N ARG A 143 0.89 -1.92 -18.91
CA ARG A 143 -0.17 -2.14 -19.90
C ARG A 143 0.18 -3.34 -20.75
N ILE A 144 -0.76 -4.28 -20.87
CA ILE A 144 -0.59 -5.48 -21.68
C ILE A 144 -1.56 -5.41 -22.86
N THR A 145 -1.03 -5.56 -24.07
CA THR A 145 -1.80 -5.66 -25.30
C THR A 145 -1.43 -6.92 -26.07
N THR A 146 -2.37 -7.44 -26.87
CA THR A 146 -2.15 -8.57 -27.78
C THR A 146 -2.76 -8.23 -29.13
N ASP A 147 -2.01 -8.39 -30.22
CA ASP A 147 -2.48 -8.02 -31.58
C ASP A 147 -3.13 -6.63 -31.67
N GLY A 148 -2.59 -5.66 -30.93
CA GLY A 148 -3.13 -4.29 -30.84
C GLY A 148 -4.38 -4.12 -29.97
N THR A 149 -4.92 -5.20 -29.41
CA THR A 149 -6.06 -5.18 -28.49
C THR A 149 -5.59 -5.04 -27.05
N TYR A 150 -6.18 -4.10 -26.31
CA TYR A 150 -5.94 -3.92 -24.88
C TYR A 150 -6.49 -5.10 -24.07
N LEU A 151 -5.64 -5.72 -23.24
CA LEU A 151 -6.06 -6.78 -22.33
C LEU A 151 -6.36 -6.23 -20.94
N THR A 152 -5.34 -5.68 -20.29
CA THR A 152 -5.45 -5.15 -18.93
C THR A 152 -4.25 -4.27 -18.60
N THR A 153 -4.33 -3.60 -17.45
CA THR A 153 -3.22 -2.85 -16.85
C THR A 153 -3.01 -3.36 -15.43
N VAL A 154 -1.76 -3.69 -15.11
CA VAL A 154 -1.38 -4.19 -13.79
C VAL A 154 -0.53 -3.14 -13.08
N GLN A 155 -0.86 -2.81 -11.84
CA GLN A 155 0.00 -1.97 -11.01
C GLN A 155 1.13 -2.81 -10.43
N LEU A 156 2.37 -2.39 -10.69
CA LEU A 156 3.59 -3.00 -10.18
C LEU A 156 4.26 -2.05 -9.19
N SER A 157 4.62 -2.56 -8.03
CA SER A 157 5.38 -1.85 -7.01
C SER A 157 6.83 -2.29 -7.09
N ILE A 158 7.75 -1.36 -7.31
CA ILE A 158 9.19 -1.63 -7.28
C ILE A 158 9.75 -1.15 -5.94
N THR A 159 10.50 -2.00 -5.25
CA THR A 159 11.12 -1.70 -3.96
C THR A 159 12.62 -1.99 -4.01
N ARG A 160 13.42 -1.32 -3.17
CA ARG A 160 14.86 -1.55 -3.01
C ARG A 160 15.22 -1.69 -1.54
#